data_AF-A0AAW3K704-F1
#
_entry.id   AF-A0AAW3K704-F1
#
_cell.length_a   1.000
_cell.length_b   1.000
_cell.length_c   1.000
_cell.angle_alpha   90.00
_cell.angle_beta   90.00
_cell.angle_gamma   90.00
#
_symmetry.space_group_name_H-M   'P 1'
#
loop_
_entity.id
_entity.type
_entity.pdbx_description
1 polymer ?
#
loop_
_entity_poly.entity_id
_entity_poly.type
_entity_poly.pdbx_seq_one_letter_code
_entity_poly.pdbx_strand_id
1 'polypeptide(L)'
;MPSVNLPLFNNSAIIQALVLPSVPRLEELTRQGLPPPPPQHVNLLVDSGASGTCIDATFLQRLNLNPTSKVPVLTPSTNGVPFYVDCYDVQLLVFHNNILDGTQTVQTPILNHHQSLRVTGNSMAGQGIDGLLGMDVLKHCLFTINGKVNSFSLWW
;
A
#
# COMPACT_ATOMS: atom_id res chain seq x y z
N MET A 1 -7.16 13.35 -13.66
CA MET A 1 -6.36 12.17 -13.26
C MET A 1 -5.94 12.40 -11.82
N PRO A 2 -6.43 11.60 -10.86
CA PRO A 2 -5.98 11.65 -9.48
C PRO A 2 -4.45 11.67 -9.37
N SER A 3 -3.93 12.41 -8.40
CA SER A 3 -2.49 12.45 -8.16
C SER A 3 -2.17 12.93 -6.75
N VAL A 4 -0.96 12.61 -6.30
CA VAL A 4 -0.32 13.26 -5.16
C VAL A 4 0.92 14.00 -5.61
N ASN A 5 1.15 15.15 -5.00
CA ASN A 5 2.42 15.87 -5.07
C ASN A 5 2.83 16.17 -3.63
N LEU A 6 3.92 15.54 -3.19
CA LEU A 6 4.34 15.53 -1.80
C LEU A 6 5.84 15.81 -1.69
N PRO A 7 6.30 16.44 -0.59
CA PRO A 7 7.71 16.54 -0.30
C PRO A 7 8.31 15.16 -0.05
N LEU A 8 9.60 14.99 -0.35
CA LEU A 8 10.35 13.83 0.10
C LEU A 8 10.54 13.92 1.62
N PHE A 9 10.28 12.82 2.32
CA PHE A 9 10.52 12.67 3.75
C PHE A 9 11.77 11.83 3.97
N ASN A 10 12.79 12.36 4.67
CA ASN A 10 14.09 11.70 4.83
C ASN A 10 14.66 11.16 3.48
N ASN A 11 14.63 12.01 2.45
CA ASN A 11 15.03 11.68 1.06
C ASN A 11 14.22 10.55 0.39
N SER A 12 13.05 10.20 0.93
CA SER A 12 12.23 9.09 0.47
C SER A 12 10.85 9.56 0.01
N ALA A 13 10.32 8.91 -1.03
CA ALA A 13 8.97 9.16 -1.53
C ALA A 13 7.96 8.33 -0.73
N ILE A 14 7.42 8.92 0.34
CA ILE A 14 6.47 8.26 1.23
C ILE A 14 5.05 8.75 0.93
N ILE A 15 4.13 7.81 0.72
CA ILE A 15 2.70 8.07 0.65
C ILE A 15 2.00 7.56 1.90
N GLN A 16 0.98 8.31 2.34
CA GLN A 16 0.06 7.82 3.36
C GLN A 16 -1.10 7.11 2.67
N ALA A 17 -1.53 5.99 3.24
CA ALA A 17 -2.64 5.20 2.73
C ALA A 17 -3.48 4.60 3.85
N LEU A 18 -4.68 4.16 3.51
CA LEU A 18 -5.46 3.21 4.28
C LEU A 18 -5.39 1.83 3.62
N VAL A 19 -5.15 0.81 4.44
CA VAL A 19 -5.36 -0.59 4.10
C VAL A 19 -6.67 -1.06 4.72
N LEU A 20 -7.52 -1.67 3.89
CA LEU A 20 -8.81 -2.21 4.28
C LEU A 20 -8.94 -3.64 3.75
N PRO A 21 -9.89 -4.45 4.26
CA PRO A 21 -10.27 -5.69 3.58
C PRO A 21 -10.68 -5.42 2.13
N SER A 22 -10.44 -6.38 1.23
CA SER A 22 -10.94 -6.31 -0.15
C SER A 22 -12.47 -6.14 -0.19
N VAL A 23 -13.05 -5.57 -1.26
CA VAL A 23 -14.52 -5.42 -1.30
C VAL A 23 -15.24 -6.76 -1.21
N PRO A 24 -14.82 -7.85 -1.88
CA PRO A 24 -15.46 -9.16 -1.69
C PRO A 24 -15.47 -9.61 -0.22
N ARG A 25 -14.42 -9.27 0.53
CA ARG A 25 -14.35 -9.55 1.98
C ARG A 25 -15.28 -8.66 2.78
N LEU A 26 -15.38 -7.36 2.46
CA LEU A 26 -16.33 -6.44 3.10
C LEU A 26 -17.79 -6.86 2.83
N GLU A 27 -18.10 -7.27 1.61
CA GLU A 27 -19.42 -7.80 1.22
C GLU A 27 -19.76 -9.08 1.98
N GLU A 28 -18.80 -9.99 2.15
CA GLU A 28 -18.96 -11.20 2.97
C GLU A 28 -19.27 -10.85 4.43
N LEU A 29 -18.46 -9.97 5.04
CA LEU A 29 -18.67 -9.54 6.43
C LEU A 29 -20.07 -8.91 6.61
N THR A 30 -20.46 -8.06 5.66
CA THR A 30 -21.79 -7.43 5.63
C THR A 30 -22.90 -8.48 5.54
N ARG A 31 -22.75 -9.50 4.68
CA ARG A 31 -23.73 -10.59 4.54
C ARG A 31 -23.87 -11.43 5.80
N GLN A 32 -22.78 -11.57 6.56
CA GLN A 32 -22.75 -12.28 7.85
C GLN A 32 -23.23 -11.42 9.02
N GLY A 33 -23.57 -10.14 8.81
CA GLY A 33 -23.92 -9.20 9.87
C GLY A 33 -22.75 -8.86 10.80
N LEU A 34 -21.52 -9.09 10.35
CA LEU A 34 -20.30 -8.77 11.09
C LEU A 34 -19.82 -7.37 10.73
N PRO A 35 -19.42 -6.54 11.71
CA PRO A 35 -18.85 -5.24 11.41
C PRO A 35 -17.51 -5.39 10.68
N PRO A 36 -17.21 -4.53 9.68
CA PRO A 36 -15.90 -4.53 9.07
C PRO A 36 -14.83 -4.06 10.08
N PRO A 37 -13.61 -4.63 10.04
CA PRO A 37 -12.50 -4.15 10.86
C PRO A 37 -12.14 -2.71 10.46
N PRO A 38 -11.66 -1.89 11.42
CA PRO A 38 -11.28 -0.51 11.12
C PRO A 38 -10.12 -0.45 10.12
N PRO A 39 -10.13 0.52 9.18
CA PRO A 39 -9.02 0.76 8.27
C PRO A 39 -7.70 0.98 9.01
N GLN A 40 -6.61 0.51 8.42
CA GLN A 40 -5.28 0.68 8.97
C GLN A 40 -4.52 1.79 8.23
N HIS A 41 -4.07 2.81 8.95
CA HIS A 41 -3.20 3.85 8.40
C HIS A 41 -1.78 3.32 8.25
N VAL A 42 -1.21 3.49 7.06
CA VAL A 42 0.14 3.04 6.74
C VAL A 42 0.92 4.11 5.96
N ASN A 43 2.23 4.14 6.18
CA ASN A 43 3.19 4.90 5.40
C ASN A 43 3.92 3.95 4.45
N LEU A 44 3.71 4.12 3.13
CA LEU A 44 4.33 3.27 2.12
C LEU A 44 5.43 4.02 1.39
N LEU A 45 6.59 3.38 1.26
CA LEU A 45 7.62 3.83 0.33
C LEU A 45 7.21 3.50 -1.10
N VAL A 46 7.22 4.50 -1.98
CA VAL A 46 7.08 4.29 -3.42
C VAL A 46 8.39 3.68 -3.94
N ASP A 47 8.35 2.40 -4.30
CA ASP A 47 9.55 1.60 -4.56
C ASP A 47 9.45 0.84 -5.90
N SER A 48 10.06 1.40 -6.93
CA SER A 48 10.16 0.75 -8.25
C SER A 48 11.09 -0.47 -8.26
N GLY A 49 11.88 -0.70 -7.20
CA GLY A 49 12.69 -1.90 -7.01
C GLY A 49 11.89 -3.09 -6.50
N ALA A 50 10.71 -2.85 -5.91
CA ALA A 50 9.82 -3.92 -5.45
C ALA A 50 8.94 -4.44 -6.58
N SER A 51 8.97 -5.75 -6.83
CA SER A 51 8.09 -6.36 -7.85
C SER A 51 6.61 -6.37 -7.45
N GLY A 52 6.33 -6.38 -6.15
CA GLY A 52 4.98 -6.40 -5.60
C GLY A 52 4.85 -5.50 -4.37
N THR A 53 3.63 -5.09 -4.07
CA THR A 53 3.30 -4.28 -2.91
C THR A 53 3.35 -5.13 -1.65
N CYS A 54 4.01 -4.61 -0.62
CA CYS A 54 4.22 -5.30 0.65
C CYS A 54 3.71 -4.42 1.79
N ILE A 55 3.01 -5.01 2.76
CA ILE A 55 2.53 -4.33 3.96
C ILE A 55 3.08 -5.07 5.18
N ASP A 56 3.43 -4.35 6.23
CA ASP A 56 3.86 -4.98 7.47
C ASP A 56 2.75 -5.90 8.01
N ALA A 57 3.13 -7.14 8.32
CA ALA A 57 2.20 -8.18 8.73
C ALA A 57 1.33 -7.79 9.94
N THR A 58 1.82 -6.92 10.82
CA THR A 58 1.06 -6.48 12.01
C THR A 58 -0.18 -5.66 11.65
N PHE A 59 -0.15 -4.88 10.57
CA PHE A 59 -1.33 -4.14 10.10
C PHE A 59 -2.35 -5.09 9.46
N LEU A 60 -1.88 -6.08 8.70
CA LEU A 60 -2.74 -7.09 8.08
C LEU A 60 -3.42 -7.98 9.13
N GLN A 61 -2.73 -8.32 10.21
CA GLN A 61 -3.29 -9.06 11.34
C GLN A 61 -4.41 -8.29 12.06
N ARG A 62 -4.28 -6.95 12.20
CA ARG A 62 -5.33 -6.10 12.79
C ARG A 62 -6.60 -6.03 11.94
N LEU A 63 -6.49 -6.27 10.64
CA LEU A 63 -7.64 -6.42 9.74
C LEU A 63 -8.30 -7.81 9.86
N ASN A 64 -7.77 -8.71 10.69
CA ASN A 64 -8.28 -10.06 10.89
C ASN A 64 -8.51 -10.81 9.56
N LEU A 65 -7.56 -10.67 8.63
CA LEU A 65 -7.58 -11.32 7.34
C LEU A 65 -6.90 -12.68 7.42
N ASN A 66 -7.48 -13.67 6.74
CA ASN A 66 -6.79 -14.93 6.48
C ASN A 66 -5.92 -14.77 5.22
N PRO A 67 -4.70 -15.31 5.21
CA PRO A 67 -3.89 -15.38 3.99
C PRO A 67 -4.65 -16.09 2.86
N THR A 68 -4.56 -15.56 1.64
CA THR A 68 -5.19 -16.17 0.45
C THR A 68 -4.22 -17.05 -0.34
N SER A 69 -2.91 -16.86 -0.19
CA SER A 69 -1.88 -17.81 -0.63
C SER A 69 -0.56 -17.56 0.09
N LYS A 70 0.49 -18.28 -0.32
CA LYS A 70 1.88 -17.93 -0.04
C LYS A 70 2.65 -17.74 -1.34
N VAL A 71 3.63 -16.84 -1.35
CA VAL A 71 4.53 -16.64 -2.49
C VAL A 71 6.00 -16.66 -2.04
N PRO A 72 6.92 -17.17 -2.87
CA PRO A 72 8.35 -17.06 -2.59
C PRO A 72 8.79 -15.60 -2.75
N VAL A 73 9.48 -15.07 -1.72
CA VAL A 73 10.12 -13.76 -1.75
C VAL A 73 11.63 -13.96 -1.64
N LEU A 74 12.34 -13.24 -2.50
CA LEU A 74 13.79 -13.13 -2.49
C LEU A 74 14.13 -11.71 -2.09
N THR A 75 14.87 -11.56 -1.00
CA THR A 75 15.49 -10.29 -0.61
C THR A 75 17.01 -10.47 -0.60
N PRO A 76 17.81 -9.40 -0.70
CA PRO A 76 19.27 -9.51 -0.62
C PRO A 76 19.76 -10.27 0.63
N SER A 77 18.99 -10.23 1.72
CA SER A 77 19.25 -10.93 2.97
C SER A 77 19.00 -12.45 2.93
N THR A 78 18.37 -12.99 1.89
CA THR A 78 18.03 -14.43 1.84
C THR A 78 19.09 -15.28 1.14
N ASN A 79 20.17 -14.66 0.68
CA ASN A 79 21.31 -15.32 0.04
C ASN A 79 20.90 -16.29 -1.10
N GLY A 80 19.90 -15.88 -1.89
CA GLY A 80 19.40 -16.66 -3.02
C GLY A 80 18.41 -17.79 -2.68
N VAL A 81 18.13 -18.03 -1.39
CA VAL A 81 17.09 -18.99 -0.98
C VAL A 81 15.77 -18.24 -0.78
N PRO A 82 14.70 -18.56 -1.52
CA PRO A 82 13.41 -17.91 -1.29
C PRO A 82 12.82 -18.34 0.06
N PHE A 83 12.22 -17.39 0.78
CA PHE A 83 11.34 -17.71 1.91
C PHE A 83 9.90 -17.39 1.51
N TYR A 84 8.96 -18.17 2.05
CA TYR A 84 7.56 -18.04 1.69
C TYR A 84 6.86 -17.08 2.64
N VAL A 85 6.20 -16.07 2.08
CA VAL A 85 5.41 -15.10 2.82
C VAL A 85 3.92 -15.25 2.51
N ASP A 86 3.09 -14.94 3.48
CA ASP A 86 1.64 -14.91 3.33
C ASP A 86 1.22 -13.76 2.40
N CYS A 87 0.27 -14.04 1.53
CA CYS A 87 -0.39 -13.07 0.68
C CYS A 87 -1.80 -12.77 1.17
N TYR A 88 -2.21 -11.52 1.02
CA TYR A 88 -3.52 -11.03 1.44
C TYR A 88 -4.14 -10.22 0.32
N ASP A 89 -5.47 -10.21 0.32
CA ASP A 89 -6.28 -9.48 -0.64
C ASP A 89 -6.91 -8.27 0.09
N VAL A 90 -6.46 -7.07 -0.28
CA VAL A 90 -6.77 -5.82 0.42
C VAL A 90 -7.30 -4.74 -0.52
N GLN A 91 -7.88 -3.69 0.03
CA GLN A 91 -8.03 -2.41 -0.65
C GLN A 91 -6.98 -1.43 -0.16
N LEU A 92 -6.45 -0.63 -1.08
CA LEU A 92 -5.52 0.45 -0.78
C LEU A 92 -6.14 1.79 -1.21
N LEU A 93 -6.42 2.66 -0.25
CA LEU A 93 -6.90 4.02 -0.50
C LEU A 93 -5.78 4.99 -0.20
N VAL A 94 -5.44 5.87 -1.16
CA VAL A 94 -4.41 6.87 -0.94
C VAL A 94 -5.02 8.23 -0.71
N PHE A 95 -4.43 8.92 0.26
CA PHE A 95 -4.79 10.27 0.62
C PHE A 95 -4.24 11.22 -0.44
N HIS A 96 -5.10 12.00 -1.09
CA HIS A 96 -4.65 13.13 -1.89
C HIS A 96 -4.83 14.44 -1.15
N ASN A 97 -3.75 15.22 -1.11
CA ASN A 97 -3.77 16.60 -0.65
C ASN A 97 -4.13 17.47 -1.86
N ASN A 98 -5.43 17.73 -2.09
CA ASN A 98 -5.78 18.86 -2.96
C ASN A 98 -5.71 20.12 -2.08
N ILE A 99 -4.53 20.74 -2.00
CA ILE A 99 -4.37 22.04 -1.34
C ILE A 99 -4.97 23.10 -2.27
N LEU A 100 -6.29 23.18 -2.31
CA LEU A 100 -6.98 24.32 -2.91
C LEU A 100 -7.79 25.11 -1.88
N ASP A 101 -8.18 24.53 -0.73
CA ASP A 101 -9.04 25.26 0.22
C ASP A 101 -8.89 24.87 1.71
N GLY A 102 -7.71 24.37 2.10
CA GLY A 102 -7.36 24.13 3.51
C GLY A 102 -8.21 23.09 4.25
N THR A 103 -9.15 22.43 3.57
CA THR A 103 -10.07 21.46 4.15
C THR A 103 -10.26 20.25 3.24
N GLN A 104 -10.11 19.07 3.86
CA GLN A 104 -10.30 17.72 3.34
C GLN A 104 -9.21 17.13 2.42
N THR A 105 -8.44 16.24 3.02
CA THR A 105 -7.77 15.14 2.33
C THR A 105 -8.84 14.21 1.75
N VAL A 106 -8.99 14.18 0.45
CA VAL A 106 -9.91 13.23 -0.18
C VAL A 106 -9.16 11.92 -0.40
N GLN A 107 -9.80 10.81 -0.06
CA GLN A 107 -9.26 9.48 -0.26
C GLN A 107 -9.65 9.01 -1.65
N THR A 108 -8.69 8.57 -2.46
CA THR A 108 -8.99 7.95 -3.75
C THR A 108 -8.32 6.58 -3.81
N PRO A 109 -9.03 5.53 -4.25
CA PRO A 109 -8.38 4.27 -4.56
C PRO A 109 -7.26 4.48 -5.58
N ILE A 110 -6.09 3.87 -5.39
CA ILE A 110 -5.05 3.89 -6.43
C ILE A 110 -5.42 3.01 -7.62
N LEU A 111 -6.23 1.96 -7.39
CA LEU A 111 -6.68 1.05 -8.44
C LEU A 111 -8.20 0.97 -8.42
N ASN A 112 -8.83 1.51 -9.46
CA ASN A 112 -10.28 1.46 -9.65
C ASN A 112 -10.79 0.15 -10.27
N HIS A 113 -9.90 -0.73 -10.77
CA HIS A 113 -10.34 -1.79 -11.67
C HIS A 113 -10.62 -3.16 -11.06
N HIS A 114 -10.07 -3.50 -9.91
CA HIS A 114 -10.48 -4.70 -9.18
C HIS A 114 -10.33 -4.43 -7.70
N GLN A 115 -11.41 -4.63 -6.96
CA GLN A 115 -11.59 -4.31 -5.56
C GLN A 115 -10.68 -5.08 -4.56
N SER A 116 -9.59 -5.65 -5.07
CA SER A 116 -8.60 -6.46 -4.36
C SER A 116 -7.22 -6.26 -4.97
N LEU A 117 -6.31 -5.68 -4.20
CA LEU A 117 -4.88 -5.68 -4.44
C LEU A 117 -4.28 -6.84 -3.64
N ARG A 118 -3.52 -7.72 -4.31
CA ARG A 118 -2.73 -8.73 -3.63
C ARG A 118 -1.49 -8.08 -3.05
N VAL A 119 -1.29 -8.22 -1.74
CA VAL A 119 -0.09 -7.75 -1.04
C VAL A 119 0.58 -8.90 -0.30
N THR A 120 1.90 -8.82 -0.11
CA THR A 120 2.62 -9.72 0.79
C THR A 120 2.66 -9.14 2.20
N GLY A 121 2.52 -10.01 3.22
CA GLY A 121 2.72 -9.66 4.62
C GLY A 121 4.12 -10.07 5.08
N ASN A 122 5.03 -9.11 5.20
CA ASN A 122 6.37 -9.35 5.73
C ASN A 122 6.66 -8.40 6.91
N SER A 123 7.69 -8.65 7.70
CA SER A 123 8.08 -7.67 8.73
C SER A 123 8.85 -6.50 8.10
N MET A 124 8.42 -5.28 8.41
CA MET A 124 9.09 -4.02 8.06
C MET A 124 9.77 -3.36 9.28
N ALA A 125 9.90 -4.11 10.39
CA ALA A 125 10.43 -3.60 11.64
C ALA A 125 11.81 -2.95 11.46
N GLY A 126 11.97 -1.74 12.03
CA GLY A 126 13.23 -1.00 12.01
C GLY A 126 13.50 -0.17 10.74
N GLN A 127 12.61 -0.20 9.74
CA GLN A 127 12.81 0.57 8.49
C GLN A 127 12.16 1.96 8.49
N GLY A 128 11.30 2.26 9.48
CA GLY A 128 10.59 3.55 9.56
C GLY A 128 9.47 3.73 8.54
N ILE A 129 9.06 2.64 7.89
CA ILE A 129 7.94 2.56 6.94
C ILE A 129 7.07 1.33 7.28
N ASP A 130 5.80 1.37 6.87
CA ASP A 130 4.83 0.32 7.13
C ASP A 130 4.66 -0.63 5.93
N GLY A 131 5.36 -0.35 4.82
CA GLY A 131 5.30 -1.16 3.60
C GLY A 131 5.93 -0.48 2.39
N LEU A 132 5.82 -1.17 1.26
CA LEU A 132 6.30 -0.76 -0.06
C LEU A 132 5.12 -0.73 -1.03
N LEU A 133 5.01 0.33 -1.84
CA LEU A 133 4.17 0.37 -3.03
C LEU A 133 5.03 -0.03 -4.23
N GLY A 134 4.79 -1.24 -4.74
CA GLY A 134 5.65 -1.88 -5.75
C GLY A 134 5.17 -1.72 -7.19
N MET A 135 5.91 -2.34 -8.11
CA MET A 135 5.68 -2.31 -9.56
C MET A 135 4.35 -2.94 -10.01
N ASP A 136 3.76 -3.82 -9.20
CA ASP A 136 2.40 -4.34 -9.41
C ASP A 136 1.37 -3.21 -9.48
N VAL A 137 1.56 -2.15 -8.70
CA VAL A 137 0.77 -0.92 -8.74
C VAL A 137 1.43 0.13 -9.65
N LEU A 138 2.72 0.39 -9.47
CA LEU A 138 3.40 1.53 -10.14
C LEU A 138 3.45 1.44 -11.66
N LYS A 139 3.37 0.24 -12.25
CA LYS A 139 3.27 0.09 -13.71
C LYS A 139 1.99 0.71 -14.31
N HIS A 140 1.00 1.02 -13.48
CA HIS A 140 -0.24 1.69 -13.84
C HIS A 140 -0.22 3.19 -13.52
N CYS A 141 0.90 3.71 -13.04
CA CYS A 141 1.05 5.09 -12.61
C CYS A 141 2.14 5.80 -13.41
N LEU A 142 2.15 7.12 -13.36
CA LEU A 142 3.34 7.92 -13.61
C LEU A 142 3.96 8.27 -12.26
N PHE A 143 5.24 7.98 -12.06
CA PHE A 143 5.98 8.36 -10.86
C PHE A 143 7.17 9.24 -11.25
N THR A 144 7.28 10.43 -10.66
CA THR A 144 8.42 11.33 -10.88
C THR A 144 8.98 11.80 -9.55
N ILE A 145 10.31 11.82 -9.44
CA ILE A 145 11.03 12.44 -8.33
C ILE A 145 11.76 13.68 -8.86
N ASN A 146 11.62 14.79 -8.15
CA ASN A 146 12.38 16.01 -8.40
C ASN A 146 13.29 16.30 -7.20
N GLY A 147 14.52 15.81 -7.28
CA GLY A 147 15.51 16.01 -6.21
C GLY A 147 15.91 17.47 -5.98
N LYS A 148 15.78 18.36 -6.97
CA LYS A 148 16.08 19.79 -6.81
C LYS A 148 15.02 20.53 -5.99
N VAL A 149 13.77 20.07 -6.09
CA VAL A 149 12.62 20.64 -5.37
C VAL A 149 12.29 19.83 -4.11
N ASN A 150 13.03 18.74 -3.85
CA ASN A 150 12.80 17.81 -2.75
C ASN A 150 11.35 17.31 -2.70
N SER A 151 10.80 16.92 -3.86
CA SER A 151 9.43 16.45 -4.00
C SER A 151 9.30 15.26 -4.93
N PHE A 152 8.16 14.58 -4.84
CA PHE A 152 7.76 13.57 -5.80
C PHE A 152 6.30 13.76 -6.20
N SER A 153 5.92 13.10 -7.28
CA SER A 153 4.54 13.06 -7.74
C SER A 153 4.21 11.68 -8.27
N LEU A 154 3.00 11.23 -7.97
CA LEU A 154 2.44 9.97 -8.43
C LEU A 154 1.06 10.27 -9.02
N TRP A 155 0.82 9.87 -10.27
CA TRP A 155 -0.47 10.03 -10.95
C TRP A 155 -1.03 8.67 -11.35
N TRP A 156 -2.34 8.47 -11.21
CA TRP A 156 -3.07 7.24 -11.54
C TRP A 156 -4.49 7.52 -12.03
#